data_AF-A0A662M1G9-F1
#
_entry.id   AF-A0A662M1G9-F1
#
_cell.length_a   1.000
_cell.length_b   1.000
_cell.length_c   1.000
_cell.angle_alpha   90.00
_cell.angle_beta   90.00
_cell.angle_gamma   90.00
#
_symmetry.space_group_name_H-M   'P 1'
#
loop_
_entity.id
_entity.type
_entity.pdbx_description
1 polymer ?
#
loop_
_entity_poly.entity_id
_entity_poly.type
_entity_poly.pdbx_seq_one_letter_code
_entity_poly.pdbx_strand_id
1 'polypeptide(L)'
;MRFVRVLGLLVVVLVLLSACTAKQTVSSSFFSQIRHVYFLPDGSKLTVCGVIAKSDQWNEDIKPSYANFDIHDGKYRTHVYWKFPSTGKPTWFQPGTNVSVSGTYWISNPKHLEEPEIVADSVQPLGKCASCTTQSTSASSEPPFALRVWGAAGEVAGSCYQITVGSKNILIDCGSFMNGDDAQLSTPSNVHRDTDPFPFDPVSIDAVLLTHAHDDHMGRIQYLYADGFNGKLWMTKATKAIFVAKLDELIRYSRLSASAQVGLKERIERSIKTVDYGRTVHVTKGIDATFVDTGHIPGSASIVLNLQDGKENHTITFSGDIGSGHHPFLNTPDLASLSHTDTETLVIESTYGGETRDYPEDKDLYREFLRQLKQALDKGHLVVISTFALDRTQRVLSAIEEGMRNDELPRSLNVAVGGKSSCYLTNIYVEFQNNQKKYRDYFSDRFWSEKPLANPFWHYLRGDNCENTAEEEKRTDFKQFDIIVTPSGTGGSSLAKYLIQKYASDPQVTFIKVGWAPSYSPMGQLAHTEPGGTIEIDGQKYPVRAEVIARDDISGVFSGHADQNMLLKYISSFPKLSTVIITHGEDDARNALETAVKEQNPQLETIKPVYGEAIDLQCLSTTH
;
A
#
# COMPACT_ATOMS: atom_id res chain seq x y z
N MET A 1 -23.31 -56.67 3.90
CA MET A 1 -23.64 -55.26 3.56
C MET A 1 -22.37 -54.51 3.19
N ARG A 2 -21.95 -54.68 1.93
CA ARG A 2 -20.89 -53.95 1.24
C ARG A 2 -21.26 -54.08 -0.24
N PHE A 3 -22.07 -53.17 -0.75
CA PHE A 3 -22.41 -52.91 -2.16
C PHE A 3 -23.47 -51.79 -2.09
N VAL A 4 -23.47 -50.88 -3.07
CA VAL A 4 -24.20 -49.59 -3.09
C VAL A 4 -23.44 -48.40 -2.48
N ARG A 5 -22.34 -47.99 -3.13
CA ARG A 5 -21.88 -46.58 -3.17
C ARG A 5 -20.96 -46.24 -4.36
N VAL A 6 -21.00 -47.03 -5.44
CA VAL A 6 -20.12 -46.85 -6.63
C VAL A 6 -20.91 -46.55 -7.92
N LEU A 7 -22.26 -46.54 -7.92
CA LEU A 7 -23.05 -46.29 -9.14
C LEU A 7 -23.54 -44.84 -9.35
N GLY A 8 -23.28 -43.92 -8.42
CA GLY A 8 -23.67 -42.51 -8.56
C GLY A 8 -22.65 -41.62 -9.29
N LEU A 9 -21.41 -42.09 -9.45
CA LEU A 9 -20.32 -41.31 -10.06
C LEU A 9 -20.15 -41.54 -11.57
N LEU A 10 -20.79 -42.56 -12.14
CA LEU A 10 -20.62 -42.89 -13.57
C LEU A 10 -21.64 -42.23 -14.50
N VAL A 11 -22.74 -41.67 -13.97
CA VAL A 11 -23.79 -41.03 -14.79
C VAL A 11 -23.58 -39.52 -14.95
N VAL A 12 -22.84 -38.86 -14.04
CA VAL A 12 -22.51 -37.43 -14.16
C VAL A 12 -21.32 -37.17 -15.09
N VAL A 13 -20.43 -38.16 -15.28
CA VAL A 13 -19.29 -38.04 -16.21
C VAL A 13 -19.70 -38.26 -17.67
N LEU A 14 -20.82 -38.94 -17.94
CA LEU A 14 -21.28 -39.21 -19.31
C LEU A 14 -22.22 -38.14 -19.91
N VAL A 15 -22.77 -37.24 -19.10
CA VAL A 15 -23.57 -36.10 -19.60
C VAL A 15 -22.68 -34.90 -19.98
N LEU A 16 -21.49 -34.77 -19.38
CA LEU A 16 -20.51 -33.71 -19.74
C LEU A 16 -19.65 -34.04 -20.97
N LEU A 17 -19.69 -35.27 -21.48
CA LEU A 17 -18.97 -35.69 -22.70
C LEU A 17 -19.84 -35.74 -23.97
N SER A 18 -21.16 -35.56 -23.85
CA SER A 18 -22.11 -35.64 -24.97
C SER A 18 -22.43 -34.28 -25.63
N ALA A 19 -22.22 -33.15 -24.93
CA ALA A 19 -22.45 -31.82 -25.50
C ALA A 19 -21.26 -31.28 -26.34
N CYS A 20 -20.18 -32.05 -26.49
CA CYS A 20 -18.95 -31.62 -27.17
C CYS A 20 -18.74 -32.22 -28.57
N THR A 21 -19.74 -32.88 -29.14
CA THR A 21 -19.65 -33.47 -30.49
C THR A 21 -20.79 -33.01 -31.41
N ALA A 22 -20.81 -31.71 -31.72
CA ALA A 22 -21.36 -31.23 -32.99
C ALA A 22 -20.17 -30.83 -33.87
N LYS A 23 -19.95 -31.62 -34.93
CA LYS A 23 -18.88 -31.46 -35.91
C LYS A 23 -18.93 -30.07 -36.57
N GLN A 24 -17.94 -29.22 -36.27
CA GLN A 24 -17.28 -28.43 -37.30
C GLN A 24 -15.78 -28.60 -37.15
N THR A 25 -15.20 -29.19 -38.18
CA THR A 25 -13.79 -29.50 -38.37
C THR A 25 -12.95 -28.22 -38.40
N VAL A 26 -12.11 -27.99 -37.38
CA VAL A 26 -10.85 -27.24 -37.54
C VAL A 26 -9.78 -27.88 -36.64
N SER A 27 -8.75 -28.41 -37.32
CA SER A 27 -7.35 -28.65 -36.91
C SER A 27 -6.97 -28.59 -35.42
N SER A 28 -6.44 -29.71 -34.94
CA SER A 28 -5.76 -29.89 -33.66
C SER A 28 -4.45 -29.10 -33.57
N SER A 29 -4.45 -28.00 -32.81
CA SER A 29 -3.29 -27.47 -32.08
C SER A 29 -3.81 -26.44 -31.05
N PHE A 30 -3.12 -26.29 -29.91
CA PHE A 30 -3.38 -25.36 -28.79
C PHE A 30 -4.30 -25.83 -27.65
N PHE A 31 -3.68 -26.14 -26.51
CA PHE A 31 -4.19 -25.74 -25.20
C PHE A 31 -3.05 -25.16 -24.36
N SER A 32 -2.83 -23.85 -24.52
CA SER A 32 -2.26 -22.99 -23.49
C SER A 32 -3.23 -21.81 -23.27
N GLN A 33 -4.43 -22.13 -22.79
CA GLN A 33 -5.41 -21.11 -22.41
C GLN A 33 -5.00 -20.52 -21.06
N ILE A 34 -4.66 -19.24 -21.05
CA ILE A 34 -4.46 -18.45 -19.84
C ILE A 34 -5.82 -18.36 -19.15
N ARG A 35 -5.88 -18.83 -17.90
CA ARG A 35 -7.06 -18.75 -17.04
C ARG A 35 -6.78 -17.72 -15.97
N HIS A 36 -7.52 -16.60 -15.96
CA HIS A 36 -7.56 -15.74 -14.78
C HIS A 36 -8.79 -16.13 -13.95
N VAL A 37 -8.52 -16.53 -12.72
CA VAL A 37 -9.50 -16.93 -11.72
C VAL A 37 -9.62 -15.79 -10.72
N TYR A 38 -10.83 -15.26 -10.59
CA TYR A 38 -11.20 -14.26 -9.60
C TYR A 38 -12.12 -14.88 -8.56
N PHE A 39 -12.08 -14.36 -7.34
CA PHE A 39 -12.99 -14.70 -6.27
C PHE A 39 -13.87 -13.48 -5.99
N LEU A 40 -15.18 -13.66 -6.06
CA LEU A 40 -16.15 -12.65 -5.70
C LEU A 40 -16.23 -12.50 -4.17
N PRO A 41 -16.74 -11.38 -3.64
CA PRO A 41 -16.86 -11.16 -2.18
C PRO A 41 -17.67 -12.24 -1.44
N ASP A 42 -18.54 -12.96 -2.13
CA ASP A 42 -19.32 -14.07 -1.60
C ASP A 42 -18.59 -15.44 -1.65
N GLY A 43 -17.33 -15.46 -2.09
CA GLY A 43 -16.51 -16.65 -2.28
C GLY A 43 -16.72 -17.37 -3.62
N SER A 44 -17.60 -16.87 -4.49
CA SER A 44 -17.85 -17.45 -5.81
C SER A 44 -16.64 -17.28 -6.73
N LYS A 45 -16.45 -18.22 -7.65
CA LYS A 45 -15.32 -18.22 -8.58
C LYS A 45 -15.74 -17.70 -9.96
N LEU A 46 -15.17 -16.58 -10.37
CA LEU A 46 -15.30 -16.03 -11.72
C LEU A 46 -14.08 -16.43 -12.55
N THR A 47 -14.27 -17.03 -13.73
CA THR A 47 -13.17 -17.36 -14.64
C THR A 47 -13.36 -16.61 -15.95
N VAL A 48 -12.47 -15.66 -16.25
CA VAL A 48 -12.52 -14.89 -17.49
C VAL A 48 -11.64 -15.57 -18.55
N CYS A 49 -12.26 -16.01 -19.64
CA CYS A 49 -11.60 -16.58 -20.81
C CYS A 49 -11.95 -15.73 -22.03
N GLY A 50 -10.98 -15.01 -22.60
CA GLY A 50 -11.17 -14.23 -23.83
C GLY A 50 -9.99 -14.41 -24.78
N VAL A 51 -10.24 -14.33 -26.08
CA VAL A 51 -9.21 -14.31 -27.14
C VAL A 51 -9.70 -13.34 -28.21
N ILE A 52 -8.88 -12.36 -28.61
CA ILE A 52 -9.14 -11.63 -29.86
C ILE A 52 -8.62 -12.54 -30.96
N ALA A 53 -9.55 -13.06 -31.78
CA ALA A 53 -9.21 -13.93 -32.89
C ALA A 53 -8.25 -13.24 -33.87
N LYS A 54 -7.35 -14.04 -34.44
CA LYS A 54 -6.41 -13.68 -35.50
C LYS A 54 -7.05 -12.71 -36.51
N SER A 55 -6.39 -11.58 -36.74
CA SER A 55 -6.81 -10.61 -37.76
C SER A 55 -5.73 -10.48 -38.83
N ASP A 56 -6.06 -9.90 -39.97
CA ASP A 56 -5.11 -9.69 -41.08
C ASP A 56 -3.85 -8.89 -40.69
N GLN A 57 -3.88 -8.21 -39.53
CA GLN A 57 -2.74 -7.45 -39.01
C GLN A 57 -1.90 -8.20 -37.96
N TRP A 58 -2.42 -9.27 -37.37
CA TRP A 58 -1.80 -9.96 -36.24
C TRP A 58 -1.76 -11.46 -36.50
N ASN A 59 -0.56 -11.99 -36.71
CA ASN A 59 -0.36 -13.43 -36.99
C ASN A 59 -0.46 -14.31 -35.73
N GLU A 60 -0.76 -13.73 -34.57
CA GLU A 60 -0.86 -14.40 -33.27
C GLU A 60 -2.15 -13.99 -32.57
N ASP A 61 -2.69 -14.89 -31.74
CA ASP A 61 -3.87 -14.63 -30.91
C ASP A 61 -3.52 -13.62 -29.80
N ILE A 62 -4.23 -12.48 -29.75
CA ILE A 62 -4.05 -11.49 -28.69
C ILE A 62 -4.91 -11.90 -27.50
N LYS A 63 -4.24 -12.31 -26.43
CA LYS A 63 -4.89 -12.70 -25.17
C LYS A 63 -5.12 -11.47 -24.29
N PRO A 64 -6.22 -11.46 -23.51
CA PRO A 64 -6.45 -10.41 -22.53
C PRO A 64 -5.29 -10.39 -21.53
N SER A 65 -4.83 -9.20 -21.21
CA SER A 65 -3.72 -8.95 -20.29
C SER A 65 -4.18 -8.82 -18.85
N TYR A 66 -5.41 -8.34 -18.62
CA TYR A 66 -6.04 -8.23 -17.31
C TYR A 66 -7.56 -8.09 -17.46
N ALA A 67 -8.33 -8.37 -16.40
CA ALA A 67 -9.74 -8.02 -16.32
C ALA A 67 -10.09 -7.49 -14.93
N ASN A 68 -10.93 -6.46 -14.85
CA ASN A 68 -11.51 -5.95 -13.62
C ASN A 68 -13.00 -6.26 -13.56
N PHE A 69 -13.63 -6.16 -12.39
CA PHE A 69 -15.07 -6.22 -12.25
C PHE A 69 -15.58 -5.12 -11.32
N ASP A 70 -16.79 -4.64 -11.59
CA ASP A 70 -17.52 -3.75 -10.70
C ASP A 70 -18.95 -4.26 -10.50
N ILE A 71 -19.61 -3.78 -9.45
CA ILE A 71 -21.04 -4.01 -9.21
C ILE A 71 -21.73 -2.67 -9.35
N HIS A 72 -22.65 -2.57 -10.30
CA HIS A 72 -23.48 -1.38 -10.49
C HIS A 72 -24.95 -1.80 -10.59
N ASP A 73 -25.81 -1.23 -9.74
CA ASP A 73 -27.23 -1.58 -9.62
C ASP A 73 -27.49 -3.08 -9.40
N GLY A 74 -26.64 -3.74 -8.59
CA GLY A 74 -26.74 -5.18 -8.32
C GLY A 74 -26.37 -6.08 -9.50
N LYS A 75 -25.82 -5.53 -10.59
CA LYS A 75 -25.32 -6.29 -11.74
C LYS A 75 -23.79 -6.24 -11.79
N TYR A 76 -23.18 -7.40 -11.97
CA TYR A 76 -21.75 -7.52 -12.21
C TYR A 76 -21.40 -7.01 -13.61
N ARG A 77 -20.44 -6.09 -13.72
CA ARG A 77 -19.78 -5.76 -14.99
C ARG A 77 -18.36 -6.28 -14.95
N THR A 78 -17.88 -6.80 -16.08
CA THR A 78 -16.49 -7.25 -16.25
C THR A 78 -15.84 -6.37 -17.32
N HIS A 79 -14.73 -5.74 -16.97
CA HIS A 79 -13.89 -4.95 -17.87
C HIS A 79 -12.70 -5.80 -18.27
N VAL A 80 -12.45 -6.01 -19.55
CA VAL A 80 -11.33 -6.83 -20.02
C VAL A 80 -10.37 -5.95 -20.81
N TYR A 81 -9.08 -6.08 -20.54
CA TYR A 81 -8.00 -5.25 -21.10
C TYR A 81 -7.05 -6.11 -21.94
N TRP A 82 -6.63 -5.60 -23.09
CA TRP A 82 -5.66 -6.25 -23.99
C TRP A 82 -4.44 -5.36 -24.21
N LYS A 83 -3.25 -5.95 -24.16
CA LYS A 83 -1.98 -5.31 -24.53
C LYS A 83 -1.63 -5.67 -25.97
N PHE A 84 -1.57 -4.66 -26.84
CA PHE A 84 -1.11 -4.83 -28.22
C PHE A 84 0.42 -4.80 -28.28
N PRO A 85 1.08 -5.65 -29.09
CA PRO A 85 2.52 -5.55 -29.31
C PRO A 85 2.93 -4.16 -29.84
N SER A 86 4.14 -3.75 -29.48
CA SER A 86 4.65 -2.37 -29.44
C SER A 86 4.80 -1.61 -30.77
N THR A 87 4.13 -2.02 -31.84
CA THR A 87 4.18 -1.34 -33.14
C THR A 87 2.97 -0.44 -33.35
N GLY A 88 2.82 0.57 -32.50
CA GLY A 88 1.78 1.60 -32.64
C GLY A 88 0.33 1.10 -32.50
N LYS A 89 -0.58 2.04 -32.28
CA LYS A 89 -2.03 1.78 -32.29
C LYS A 89 -2.43 1.30 -33.70
N PRO A 90 -3.12 0.16 -33.86
CA PRO A 90 -3.59 -0.29 -35.17
C PRO A 90 -4.40 0.80 -35.86
N THR A 91 -4.16 1.03 -37.15
CA THR A 91 -4.79 2.13 -37.90
C THR A 91 -6.33 2.08 -37.89
N TRP A 92 -6.90 0.87 -37.76
CA TRP A 92 -8.35 0.64 -37.66
C TRP A 92 -8.91 0.81 -36.24
N PHE A 93 -8.08 0.84 -35.20
CA PHE A 93 -8.51 1.05 -33.83
C PHE A 93 -8.65 2.57 -33.59
N GLN A 94 -9.72 3.18 -34.05
CA GLN A 94 -10.02 4.61 -33.87
C GLN A 94 -11.13 4.77 -32.81
N PRO A 95 -11.30 5.96 -32.20
CA PRO A 95 -12.49 6.24 -31.40
C PRO A 95 -13.77 5.92 -32.20
N GLY A 96 -14.65 5.08 -31.66
CA GLY A 96 -15.87 4.60 -32.34
C GLY A 96 -15.72 3.33 -33.16
N THR A 97 -14.54 2.68 -33.18
CA THR A 97 -14.38 1.36 -33.79
C THR A 97 -15.09 0.30 -32.95
N ASN A 98 -16.07 -0.37 -33.55
CA ASN A 98 -16.71 -1.55 -32.97
C ASN A 98 -15.75 -2.75 -33.08
N VAL A 99 -15.21 -3.20 -31.94
CA VAL A 99 -14.45 -4.44 -31.85
C VAL A 99 -15.39 -5.53 -31.37
N SER A 100 -15.66 -6.52 -32.22
CA SER A 100 -16.41 -7.71 -31.81
C SER A 100 -15.45 -8.65 -31.07
N VAL A 101 -15.62 -8.76 -29.76
CA VAL A 101 -14.93 -9.75 -28.93
C VAL A 101 -15.84 -10.96 -28.81
N SER A 102 -15.51 -12.05 -29.51
CA SER A 102 -16.17 -13.33 -29.29
C SER A 102 -15.46 -14.10 -28.17
N GLY A 103 -16.18 -14.39 -27.10
CA GLY A 103 -15.69 -15.17 -25.97
C GLY A 103 -16.86 -15.77 -25.20
N THR A 104 -16.66 -16.97 -24.64
CA THR A 104 -17.61 -17.59 -23.71
C THR A 104 -17.17 -17.25 -22.30
N TYR A 105 -18.00 -16.51 -21.56
CA TYR A 105 -17.73 -16.11 -20.17
C TYR A 105 -18.46 -17.07 -19.23
N TRP A 106 -17.74 -17.72 -18.32
CA TRP A 106 -18.32 -18.65 -17.36
C TRP A 106 -18.27 -18.05 -15.96
N ILE A 107 -19.44 -17.84 -15.35
CA ILE A 107 -19.57 -17.62 -13.92
C ILE A 107 -20.02 -18.96 -13.32
N SER A 108 -19.16 -19.62 -12.55
CA SER A 108 -19.63 -20.76 -11.76
C SER A 108 -20.03 -20.25 -10.38
N ASN A 109 -21.33 -20.06 -10.16
CA ASN A 109 -21.89 -19.88 -8.82
C ASN A 109 -22.26 -21.27 -8.25
N PRO A 110 -21.57 -21.79 -7.21
CA PRO A 110 -21.88 -23.10 -6.63
C PRO A 110 -23.28 -23.18 -5.99
N LYS A 111 -23.95 -22.03 -5.75
CA LYS A 111 -25.28 -21.94 -5.13
C LYS A 111 -26.41 -21.72 -6.14
N HIS A 112 -26.11 -21.27 -7.36
CA HIS A 112 -27.10 -20.98 -8.40
C HIS A 112 -26.60 -21.51 -9.76
N LEU A 113 -26.84 -22.79 -10.02
CA LEU A 113 -26.42 -23.50 -11.24
C LEU A 113 -27.28 -23.16 -12.48
N GLU A 114 -28.33 -22.36 -12.34
CA GLU A 114 -29.34 -22.11 -13.38
C GLU A 114 -29.55 -20.63 -13.77
N GLU A 115 -28.67 -19.72 -13.35
CA GLU A 115 -28.74 -18.31 -13.79
C GLU A 115 -27.91 -18.06 -15.06
N PRO A 116 -28.39 -17.20 -15.99
CA PRO A 116 -27.99 -17.23 -17.39
C PRO A 116 -26.56 -16.77 -17.67
N GLU A 117 -26.00 -17.31 -18.76
CA GLU A 117 -24.84 -16.79 -19.48
C GLU A 117 -24.94 -15.26 -19.65
N ILE A 118 -23.98 -14.53 -19.10
CA ILE A 118 -23.77 -13.14 -19.52
C ILE A 118 -23.02 -13.19 -20.85
N VAL A 119 -23.78 -13.15 -21.95
CA VAL A 119 -23.25 -12.78 -23.26
C VAL A 119 -23.09 -11.26 -23.24
N ALA A 120 -21.84 -10.78 -23.28
CA ALA A 120 -21.59 -9.35 -23.45
C ALA A 120 -22.04 -8.94 -24.86
N ASP A 121 -23.26 -8.41 -24.99
CA ASP A 121 -23.81 -7.99 -26.29
C ASP A 121 -23.16 -6.72 -26.85
N SER A 122 -22.35 -6.00 -26.07
CA SER A 122 -21.42 -5.00 -26.60
C SER A 122 -20.33 -4.64 -25.60
N VAL A 123 -19.09 -4.54 -26.07
CA VAL A 123 -17.98 -3.89 -25.38
C VAL A 123 -17.92 -2.45 -25.89
N GLN A 124 -18.28 -1.49 -25.05
CA GLN A 124 -18.15 -0.07 -25.38
C GLN A 124 -16.72 0.40 -25.06
N PRO A 125 -16.03 1.11 -25.97
CA PRO A 125 -14.73 1.70 -25.67
C PRO A 125 -14.87 2.77 -24.57
N LEU A 126 -13.86 2.90 -23.70
CA LEU A 126 -13.66 4.12 -22.93
C LEU A 126 -13.27 5.25 -23.90
N GLY A 127 -14.29 5.94 -24.42
CA GLY A 127 -14.18 7.04 -25.36
C GLY A 127 -15.55 7.49 -25.84
N LYS A 128 -16.11 8.49 -25.15
CA LYS A 128 -17.37 9.23 -25.37
C LYS A 128 -18.65 8.39 -25.62
N CYS A 129 -19.59 8.56 -24.69
CA CYS A 129 -20.95 8.03 -24.72
C CYS A 129 -21.65 8.33 -26.06
N ALA A 130 -22.05 7.28 -26.78
CA ALA A 130 -22.84 7.37 -28.02
C ALA A 130 -24.27 6.89 -27.78
N SER A 131 -25.00 7.54 -26.89
CA SER A 131 -26.47 7.47 -26.84
C SER A 131 -27.07 8.78 -26.36
N CYS A 132 -26.76 9.86 -27.08
CA CYS A 132 -27.50 11.12 -27.04
C CYS A 132 -27.57 11.70 -28.46
N THR A 133 -28.30 11.03 -29.35
CA THR A 133 -28.76 11.65 -30.61
C THR A 133 -30.24 11.95 -30.48
N THR A 134 -30.55 13.02 -29.76
CA THR A 134 -31.55 14.00 -30.23
C THR A 134 -31.23 15.36 -29.61
N GLN A 135 -31.16 16.36 -30.50
CA GLN A 135 -31.01 17.81 -30.25
C GLN A 135 -29.60 18.33 -29.94
N SER A 136 -28.95 18.71 -31.05
CA SER A 136 -28.02 19.83 -31.17
C SER A 136 -28.30 20.97 -30.17
N THR A 137 -27.55 21.01 -29.07
CA THR A 137 -27.10 22.25 -28.41
C THR A 137 -25.73 21.99 -27.77
N SER A 138 -24.76 22.85 -28.11
CA SER A 138 -23.42 23.09 -27.53
C SER A 138 -22.69 21.99 -26.73
N ALA A 139 -21.51 21.60 -27.24
CA ALA A 139 -20.34 21.01 -26.56
C ALA A 139 -20.49 20.67 -25.06
N SER A 140 -20.64 19.38 -24.73
CA SER A 140 -20.31 18.91 -23.38
C SER A 140 -18.80 18.65 -23.30
N SER A 141 -18.11 19.52 -22.56
CA SER A 141 -16.71 19.38 -22.18
C SER A 141 -16.53 18.18 -21.25
N GLU A 142 -15.40 17.48 -21.35
CA GLU A 142 -14.93 16.63 -20.25
C GLU A 142 -14.91 17.47 -18.96
N PRO A 143 -15.17 16.86 -17.77
CA PRO A 143 -15.17 17.61 -16.53
C PRO A 143 -13.82 18.31 -16.36
N PRO A 144 -13.80 19.59 -15.94
CA PRO A 144 -12.58 20.38 -15.88
C PRO A 144 -11.54 19.78 -14.94
N PHE A 145 -12.01 19.12 -13.87
CA PHE A 145 -11.22 18.43 -12.86
C PHE A 145 -11.79 17.04 -12.57
N ALA A 146 -10.96 16.01 -12.60
CA ALA A 146 -11.38 14.65 -12.25
C ALA A 146 -10.33 13.96 -11.37
N LEU A 147 -10.81 13.17 -10.40
CA LEU A 147 -10.02 12.24 -9.61
C LEU A 147 -10.30 10.81 -10.05
N ARG A 148 -9.26 10.00 -10.20
CA ARG A 148 -9.37 8.56 -10.40
C ARG A 148 -8.54 7.81 -9.38
N VAL A 149 -9.14 6.81 -8.74
CA VAL A 149 -8.51 6.07 -7.63
C VAL A 149 -8.01 4.73 -8.16
N TRP A 150 -6.69 4.50 -8.13
CA TRP A 150 -6.04 3.31 -8.71
C TRP A 150 -5.42 2.39 -7.65
N GLY A 151 -5.76 2.57 -6.38
CA GLY A 151 -5.33 1.75 -5.26
C GLY A 151 -5.75 2.40 -3.94
N ALA A 152 -5.48 1.73 -2.81
CA ALA A 152 -5.93 2.16 -1.49
C ALA A 152 -7.47 2.38 -1.41
N ALA A 153 -8.23 1.58 -2.16
CA ALA A 153 -9.69 1.72 -2.32
C ALA A 153 -10.42 0.51 -1.72
N GLY A 154 -10.55 0.50 -0.39
CA GLY A 154 -10.99 -0.68 0.37
C GLY A 154 -9.85 -1.58 0.81
N GLU A 155 -8.62 -1.09 0.69
CA GLU A 155 -7.37 -1.71 1.11
C GLU A 155 -6.42 -0.63 1.64
N VAL A 156 -5.43 -1.04 2.43
CA VAL A 156 -4.38 -0.13 2.92
C VAL A 156 -3.35 0.14 1.82
N ALA A 157 -2.85 -0.89 1.14
CA ALA A 157 -1.69 -0.71 0.26
C ALA A 157 -2.02 -0.16 -1.15
N GLY A 158 -0.98 0.18 -1.91
CA GLY A 158 -1.09 0.49 -3.34
C GLY A 158 -1.55 1.92 -3.67
N SER A 159 -1.42 2.88 -2.74
CA SER A 159 -1.81 4.28 -2.92
C SER A 159 -1.39 4.83 -4.29
N CYS A 160 -2.39 5.21 -5.09
CA CYS A 160 -2.18 5.74 -6.43
C CYS A 160 -3.44 6.49 -6.87
N TYR A 161 -3.34 7.81 -7.00
CA TYR A 161 -4.48 8.66 -7.34
C TYR A 161 -4.13 9.52 -8.54
N GLN A 162 -4.96 9.50 -9.58
CA GLN A 162 -4.76 10.31 -10.77
C GLN A 162 -5.66 11.54 -10.74
N ILE A 163 -5.04 12.72 -10.84
CA ILE A 163 -5.75 13.99 -11.04
C ILE A 163 -5.62 14.40 -12.50
N THR A 164 -6.76 14.69 -13.14
CA THR A 164 -6.83 15.21 -14.50
C THR A 164 -7.33 16.65 -14.48
N VAL A 165 -6.59 17.56 -15.12
CA VAL A 165 -6.99 18.96 -15.35
C VAL A 165 -6.84 19.29 -16.83
N GLY A 166 -7.96 19.34 -17.55
CA GLY A 166 -7.95 19.42 -19.02
C GLY A 166 -7.10 18.31 -19.65
N SER A 167 -6.00 18.66 -20.33
CA SER A 167 -5.11 17.68 -20.96
C SER A 167 -3.95 17.20 -20.05
N LYS A 168 -3.92 17.64 -18.79
CA LYS A 168 -2.83 17.37 -17.84
C LYS A 168 -3.22 16.26 -16.89
N ASN A 169 -2.29 15.36 -16.62
CA ASN A 169 -2.46 14.24 -15.70
C ASN A 169 -1.30 14.19 -14.72
N ILE A 170 -1.60 14.18 -13.43
CA ILE A 170 -0.59 13.92 -12.40
C ILE A 170 -1.01 12.72 -11.56
N LEU A 171 -0.03 12.08 -10.91
CA LEU A 171 -0.30 11.10 -9.87
C LEU A 171 0.05 11.67 -8.50
N ILE A 172 -0.78 11.37 -7.52
CA ILE A 172 -0.43 11.40 -6.11
C ILE A 172 -0.13 9.97 -5.69
N ASP A 173 1.11 9.75 -5.26
CA ASP A 173 1.67 8.44 -4.93
C ASP A 173 1.67 7.42 -6.09
N CYS A 174 2.47 6.37 -5.93
CA CYS A 174 2.56 5.22 -6.83
C CYS A 174 3.07 4.01 -6.03
N GLY A 175 2.19 3.50 -5.18
CA GLY A 175 2.45 2.52 -4.14
C GLY A 175 2.55 1.07 -4.58
N SER A 176 3.35 0.29 -3.85
CA SER A 176 3.28 -1.17 -3.86
C SER A 176 1.99 -1.64 -3.19
N PHE A 177 1.35 -2.66 -3.75
CA PHE A 177 0.23 -3.34 -3.12
C PHE A 177 0.68 -4.26 -1.97
N MET A 178 2.00 -4.44 -1.78
CA MET A 178 2.60 -5.28 -0.73
C MET A 178 2.11 -6.73 -0.68
N ASN A 179 1.39 -7.16 -1.71
CA ASN A 179 0.94 -8.53 -1.93
C ASN A 179 2.16 -9.34 -2.38
N GLY A 180 2.70 -10.15 -1.47
CA GLY A 180 3.78 -11.07 -1.80
C GLY A 180 3.38 -12.01 -2.94
N ASP A 181 4.37 -12.51 -3.68
CA ASP A 181 4.17 -13.54 -4.70
C ASP A 181 3.80 -14.93 -4.13
N ASP A 182 3.72 -15.04 -2.81
CA ASP A 182 3.38 -16.29 -2.16
C ASP A 182 1.88 -16.54 -2.34
N ALA A 183 1.56 -17.37 -3.34
CA ALA A 183 0.21 -17.79 -3.72
C ALA A 183 -0.61 -18.44 -2.58
N GLN A 184 -0.04 -18.56 -1.37
CA GLN A 184 -0.71 -19.03 -0.16
C GLN A 184 -1.28 -17.91 0.72
N LEU A 185 -0.94 -16.64 0.48
CA LEU A 185 -1.47 -15.50 1.23
C LEU A 185 -2.73 -14.94 0.58
N SER A 186 -3.68 -15.79 0.21
CA SER A 186 -4.97 -15.37 -0.37
C SER A 186 -5.89 -14.75 0.69
N THR A 187 -5.67 -13.48 1.04
CA THR A 187 -6.75 -12.60 1.51
C THR A 187 -7.57 -12.10 0.30
N PRO A 188 -8.84 -11.72 0.48
CA PRO A 188 -9.67 -11.13 -0.58
C PRO A 188 -9.04 -9.87 -1.24
N SER A 189 -8.08 -9.21 -0.58
CA SER A 189 -7.35 -8.02 -1.04
C SER A 189 -6.23 -8.28 -2.08
N ASN A 190 -6.05 -9.52 -2.56
CA ASN A 190 -4.98 -9.88 -3.52
C ASN A 190 -5.34 -9.68 -4.99
N VAL A 191 -6.19 -8.71 -5.31
CA VAL A 191 -6.62 -8.51 -6.70
C VAL A 191 -5.52 -7.87 -7.55
N HIS A 192 -4.69 -7.01 -6.94
CA HIS A 192 -3.68 -6.23 -7.63
C HIS A 192 -2.26 -6.55 -7.17
N ARG A 193 -1.32 -6.56 -8.11
CA ARG A 193 0.10 -6.84 -7.89
C ARG A 193 0.95 -5.71 -8.42
N ASP A 194 2.13 -5.55 -7.85
CA ASP A 194 3.08 -4.52 -8.28
C ASP A 194 3.46 -4.64 -9.77
N THR A 195 3.45 -5.86 -10.29
CA THR A 195 3.78 -6.17 -11.68
C THR A 195 2.62 -6.05 -12.65
N ASP A 196 1.41 -5.77 -12.16
CA ASP A 196 0.28 -5.56 -13.04
C ASP A 196 0.50 -4.29 -13.86
N PRO A 197 0.12 -4.30 -15.16
CA PRO A 197 0.19 -3.11 -15.98
C PRO A 197 -0.58 -1.95 -15.34
N PHE A 198 -0.07 -0.73 -15.51
CA PHE A 198 -0.83 0.45 -15.10
C PHE A 198 -2.14 0.54 -15.89
N PRO A 199 -3.27 0.91 -15.25
CA PRO A 199 -4.56 1.07 -15.91
C PRO A 199 -4.67 2.38 -16.72
N PHE A 200 -3.57 3.13 -16.78
CA PHE A 200 -3.38 4.36 -17.54
C PHE A 200 -2.06 4.28 -18.31
N ASP A 201 -1.88 5.14 -19.31
CA ASP A 201 -0.61 5.26 -20.04
C ASP A 201 0.42 6.05 -19.21
N PRO A 202 1.53 5.45 -18.75
CA PRO A 202 2.55 6.15 -17.98
C PRO A 202 3.20 7.32 -18.72
N VAL A 203 3.20 7.32 -20.06
CA VAL A 203 3.71 8.42 -20.88
C VAL A 203 2.82 9.66 -20.79
N SER A 204 1.53 9.47 -20.50
CA SER A 204 0.55 10.55 -20.39
C SER A 204 0.61 11.32 -19.06
N ILE A 205 1.36 10.80 -18.08
CA ILE A 205 1.52 11.42 -16.75
C ILE A 205 2.59 12.51 -16.81
N ASP A 206 2.20 13.75 -16.49
CA ASP A 206 3.08 14.92 -16.47
C ASP A 206 4.02 14.93 -15.25
N ALA A 207 3.52 14.52 -14.09
CA ALA A 207 4.27 14.52 -12.83
C ALA A 207 3.70 13.50 -11.83
N VAL A 208 4.54 13.12 -10.87
CA VAL A 208 4.13 12.36 -9.68
C VAL A 208 4.54 13.15 -8.45
N LEU A 209 3.63 13.29 -7.49
CA LEU A 209 3.92 13.89 -6.19
C LEU A 209 3.83 12.78 -5.13
N LEU A 210 4.86 12.63 -4.32
CA LEU A 210 4.94 11.62 -3.27
C LEU A 210 4.66 12.23 -1.90
N THR A 211 3.68 11.69 -1.19
CA THR A 211 3.34 12.11 0.17
C THR A 211 4.47 11.75 1.12
N HIS A 212 4.99 10.52 1.05
CA HIS A 212 6.08 10.04 1.90
C HIS A 212 6.79 8.79 1.36
N ALA A 213 7.72 8.23 2.13
CA ALA A 213 8.67 7.21 1.68
C ALA A 213 8.34 5.74 2.07
N HIS A 214 7.08 5.44 2.42
CA HIS A 214 6.65 4.04 2.59
C HIS A 214 6.40 3.37 1.23
N ASP A 215 6.62 2.05 1.17
CA ASP A 215 6.58 1.33 -0.11
C ASP A 215 5.19 1.28 -0.72
N ASP A 216 4.13 1.30 0.08
CA ASP A 216 2.75 1.46 -0.35
C ASP A 216 2.38 2.86 -0.86
N HIS A 217 3.32 3.80 -0.90
CA HIS A 217 3.16 5.12 -1.54
C HIS A 217 4.14 5.38 -2.69
N MET A 218 5.24 4.62 -2.78
CA MET A 218 6.30 4.84 -3.80
C MET A 218 6.88 3.57 -4.43
N GLY A 219 6.47 2.40 -3.98
CA GLY A 219 7.06 1.11 -4.32
C GLY A 219 6.82 0.63 -5.75
N ARG A 220 6.05 1.36 -6.57
CA ARG A 220 5.87 1.09 -8.01
C ARG A 220 6.54 2.11 -8.92
N ILE A 221 7.27 3.09 -8.38
CA ILE A 221 7.94 4.13 -9.19
C ILE A 221 8.93 3.55 -10.20
N GLN A 222 9.67 2.51 -9.86
CA GLN A 222 10.59 1.84 -10.78
C GLN A 222 9.87 1.20 -11.97
N TYR A 223 8.67 0.63 -11.75
CA TYR A 223 7.84 0.08 -12.83
C TYR A 223 7.29 1.21 -13.71
N LEU A 224 6.82 2.30 -13.11
CA LEU A 224 6.30 3.47 -13.82
C LEU A 224 7.34 4.06 -14.80
N TYR A 225 8.59 4.21 -14.35
CA TYR A 225 9.69 4.67 -15.20
C TYR A 225 10.13 3.65 -16.25
N ALA A 226 10.01 2.35 -15.96
CA ALA A 226 10.30 1.30 -16.94
C ALA A 226 9.25 1.27 -18.06
N ASP A 227 7.99 1.59 -17.74
CA ASP A 227 6.87 1.64 -18.69
C ASP A 227 6.74 2.97 -19.46
N GLY A 228 7.70 3.88 -19.30
CA GLY A 228 7.86 5.05 -20.19
C GLY A 228 7.54 6.41 -19.58
N PHE A 229 7.20 6.49 -18.28
CA PHE A 229 7.09 7.78 -17.59
C PHE A 229 8.42 8.54 -17.62
N ASN A 230 8.35 9.84 -17.95
CA ASN A 230 9.51 10.73 -18.07
C ASN A 230 9.32 12.07 -17.34
N GLY A 231 8.25 12.21 -16.55
CA GLY A 231 7.93 13.42 -15.80
C GLY A 231 8.85 13.66 -14.59
N LYS A 232 8.44 14.57 -13.71
CA LYS A 232 9.18 14.87 -12.46
C LYS A 232 8.53 14.20 -11.26
N LEU A 233 9.37 13.78 -10.31
CA LEU A 233 8.94 13.33 -8.98
C LEU A 233 9.07 14.49 -8.00
N TRP A 234 7.98 14.90 -7.35
CA TRP A 234 7.97 15.95 -6.35
C TRP A 234 7.81 15.35 -4.95
N MET A 235 8.68 15.72 -4.02
CA MET A 235 8.68 15.18 -2.65
C MET A 235 9.42 16.11 -1.69
N THR A 236 9.36 15.89 -0.39
CA THR A 236 10.18 16.64 0.57
C THR A 236 11.65 16.21 0.56
N LYS A 237 12.54 17.00 1.18
CA LYS A 237 13.98 16.67 1.26
C LYS A 237 14.24 15.39 2.07
N ALA A 238 13.47 15.16 3.14
CA ALA A 238 13.59 13.97 3.97
C ALA A 238 13.04 12.73 3.24
N THR A 239 11.88 12.84 2.58
CA THR A 239 11.34 11.78 1.71
C THR A 239 12.34 11.40 0.61
N LYS A 240 13.00 12.38 -0.03
CA LYS A 240 14.06 12.11 -1.01
C LYS A 240 15.20 11.28 -0.44
N ALA A 241 15.69 11.60 0.76
CA ALA A 241 16.83 10.90 1.34
C ALA A 241 16.51 9.41 1.59
N ILE A 242 15.31 9.13 2.12
CA ILE A 242 14.83 7.77 2.34
C ILE A 242 14.57 7.07 0.99
N PHE A 243 13.85 7.72 0.07
CA PHE A 243 13.53 7.18 -1.25
C PHE A 243 14.78 6.74 -2.01
N VAL A 244 15.81 7.60 -2.08
CA VAL A 244 17.06 7.30 -2.79
C VAL A 244 17.80 6.11 -2.17
N ALA A 245 17.82 6.01 -0.84
CA ALA A 245 18.46 4.88 -0.17
C ALA A 245 17.75 3.54 -0.44
N LYS A 246 16.42 3.56 -0.57
CA LYS A 246 15.59 2.38 -0.90
C LYS A 246 15.65 2.00 -2.38
N LEU A 247 16.00 2.94 -3.26
CA LEU A 247 15.87 2.79 -4.71
C LEU A 247 16.67 1.60 -5.27
N ASP A 248 17.85 1.32 -4.72
CA ASP A 248 18.65 0.16 -5.12
C ASP A 248 17.93 -1.16 -4.83
N GLU A 249 17.24 -1.26 -3.70
CA GLU A 249 16.49 -2.46 -3.33
C GLU A 249 15.21 -2.56 -4.16
N LEU A 250 14.49 -1.46 -4.36
CA LEU A 250 13.30 -1.42 -5.23
C LEU A 250 13.61 -1.89 -6.65
N ILE A 251 14.74 -1.46 -7.23
CA ILE A 251 15.15 -1.88 -8.57
C ILE A 251 15.65 -3.33 -8.57
N ARG A 252 16.53 -3.69 -7.64
CA ARG A 252 17.14 -5.03 -7.58
C ARG A 252 16.11 -6.13 -7.37
N TYR A 253 15.12 -5.90 -6.53
CA TYR A 253 14.07 -6.87 -6.21
C TYR A 253 12.82 -6.69 -7.09
N SER A 254 12.84 -5.76 -8.04
CA SER A 254 11.79 -5.68 -9.06
C SER A 254 11.84 -6.89 -10.00
N ARG A 255 10.72 -7.15 -10.67
CA ARG A 255 10.64 -8.13 -11.77
C ARG A 255 11.01 -7.55 -13.13
N LEU A 256 11.63 -6.38 -13.17
CA LEU A 256 12.09 -5.77 -14.41
C LEU A 256 13.22 -6.61 -15.01
N SER A 257 13.25 -6.72 -16.34
CA SER A 257 14.38 -7.35 -17.03
C SER A 257 15.68 -6.62 -16.72
N ALA A 258 16.82 -7.33 -16.75
CA ALA A 258 18.12 -6.72 -16.53
C ALA A 258 18.36 -5.50 -17.46
N SER A 259 17.87 -5.57 -18.70
CA SER A 259 17.93 -4.45 -19.66
C SER A 259 17.09 -3.24 -19.25
N ALA A 260 15.91 -3.44 -18.66
CA ALA A 260 15.05 -2.36 -18.19
C ALA A 260 15.60 -1.67 -16.94
N GLN A 261 16.42 -2.36 -16.14
CA GLN A 261 17.08 -1.79 -14.96
C GLN A 261 18.29 -0.90 -15.30
N VAL A 262 18.89 -1.04 -16.49
CA VAL A 262 20.09 -0.27 -16.87
C VAL A 262 19.78 1.23 -16.90
N GLY A 263 20.52 2.01 -16.11
CA GLY A 263 20.39 3.47 -16.05
C GLY A 263 19.09 3.96 -15.40
N LEU A 264 18.27 3.06 -14.84
CA LEU A 264 16.96 3.37 -14.26
C LEU A 264 17.11 4.23 -13.01
N LYS A 265 18.03 3.85 -12.10
CA LYS A 265 18.30 4.58 -10.86
C LYS A 265 18.67 6.03 -11.15
N GLU A 266 19.65 6.26 -12.03
CA GLU A 266 20.14 7.59 -12.33
C GLU A 266 19.09 8.43 -13.07
N ARG A 267 18.23 7.80 -13.88
CA ARG A 267 17.10 8.47 -14.53
C ARG A 267 16.10 8.95 -13.48
N ILE A 268 15.72 8.09 -12.54
CA ILE A 268 14.82 8.41 -11.44
C ILE A 268 15.42 9.52 -10.58
N GLU A 269 16.66 9.39 -10.12
CA GLU A 269 17.30 10.40 -9.26
C GLU A 269 17.37 11.80 -9.90
N ARG A 270 17.68 11.87 -11.21
CA ARG A 270 17.72 13.13 -11.97
C ARG A 270 16.35 13.78 -12.15
N SER A 271 15.26 13.04 -11.98
CA SER A 271 13.89 13.55 -12.10
C SER A 271 13.39 14.24 -10.83
N ILE A 272 14.02 13.99 -9.68
CA ILE A 272 13.51 14.39 -8.37
C ILE A 272 13.58 15.92 -8.18
N LYS A 273 12.48 16.50 -7.73
CA LYS A 273 12.32 17.87 -7.28
C LYS A 273 11.92 17.87 -5.81
N THR A 274 12.66 18.61 -4.99
CA THR A 274 12.35 18.74 -3.56
C THR A 274 11.52 19.98 -3.28
N VAL A 275 10.50 19.84 -2.45
CA VAL A 275 9.62 20.93 -1.99
C VAL A 275 9.79 21.10 -0.48
N ASP A 276 9.85 22.35 -0.04
CA ASP A 276 9.85 22.70 1.38
C ASP A 276 8.41 22.87 1.87
N TYR A 277 8.13 22.55 3.13
CA TYR A 277 6.78 22.69 3.68
C TYR A 277 6.26 24.13 3.56
N GLY A 278 4.96 24.27 3.32
CA GLY A 278 4.28 25.56 3.16
C GLY A 278 4.62 26.31 1.88
N ARG A 279 5.58 25.83 1.07
CA ARG A 279 5.92 26.46 -0.21
C ARG A 279 5.05 25.92 -1.33
N THR A 280 4.32 26.81 -1.99
CA THR A 280 3.60 26.49 -3.23
C THR A 280 4.57 26.38 -4.41
N VAL A 281 4.41 25.32 -5.21
CA VAL A 281 5.17 25.06 -6.44
C VAL A 281 4.24 24.84 -7.62
N HIS A 282 4.64 25.36 -8.78
CA HIS A 282 3.96 25.09 -10.04
C HIS A 282 4.38 23.73 -10.58
N VAL A 283 3.45 22.76 -10.62
CA VAL A 283 3.73 21.38 -11.04
C VAL A 283 3.62 21.28 -12.56
N THR A 284 2.49 21.72 -13.09
CA THR A 284 2.18 21.79 -14.53
C THR A 284 1.02 22.75 -14.74
N LYS A 285 0.65 23.01 -15.99
CA LYS A 285 -0.43 23.95 -16.33
C LYS A 285 -1.72 23.59 -15.57
N GLY A 286 -2.25 24.55 -14.81
CA GLY A 286 -3.50 24.39 -14.07
C GLY A 286 -3.37 23.63 -12.74
N ILE A 287 -2.15 23.29 -12.31
CA ILE A 287 -1.92 22.54 -11.06
C ILE A 287 -0.74 23.15 -10.29
N ASP A 288 -1.06 23.75 -9.16
CA ASP A 288 -0.08 24.15 -8.15
C ASP A 288 -0.21 23.24 -6.92
N ALA A 289 0.91 22.94 -6.26
CA ALA A 289 0.93 22.06 -5.09
C ALA A 289 1.64 22.71 -3.91
N THR A 290 1.13 22.46 -2.69
CA THR A 290 1.77 22.83 -1.43
C THR A 290 1.85 21.60 -0.54
N PHE A 291 3.02 21.37 0.07
CA PHE A 291 3.27 20.24 0.96
C PHE A 291 3.12 20.74 2.40
N VAL A 292 2.34 20.04 3.23
CA VAL A 292 2.08 20.39 4.63
C VAL A 292 2.42 19.20 5.51
N ASP A 293 3.11 19.42 6.62
CA ASP A 293 3.66 18.34 7.46
C ASP A 293 2.55 17.47 8.07
N THR A 294 2.67 16.15 7.92
CA THR A 294 1.74 15.17 8.54
C THR A 294 2.31 14.48 9.76
N GLY A 295 3.58 14.67 10.11
CA GLY A 295 4.17 14.06 11.31
C GLY A 295 4.11 12.52 11.38
N HIS A 296 3.99 11.84 10.23
CA HIS A 296 3.87 10.38 10.14
C HIS A 296 5.24 9.70 10.11
N ILE A 297 6.09 10.09 9.14
CA ILE A 297 7.51 9.73 9.06
C ILE A 297 8.32 10.97 8.62
N PRO A 298 9.66 11.00 8.73
CA PRO A 298 10.43 12.16 8.29
C PRO A 298 10.14 12.58 6.85
N GLY A 299 9.60 13.78 6.68
CA GLY A 299 9.26 14.32 5.37
C GLY A 299 7.86 13.96 4.85
N SER A 300 7.04 13.26 5.63
CA SER A 300 5.67 12.97 5.24
C SER A 300 4.85 14.25 5.09
N ALA A 301 3.99 14.28 4.07
CA ALA A 301 3.28 15.49 3.72
C ALA A 301 1.87 15.20 3.19
N SER A 302 0.92 16.04 3.62
CA SER A 302 -0.30 16.26 2.89
C SER A 302 -0.01 17.15 1.70
N ILE A 303 -0.66 16.85 0.58
CA ILE A 303 -0.46 17.55 -0.69
C ILE A 303 -1.75 18.30 -1.00
N VAL A 304 -1.68 19.61 -0.83
CA VAL A 304 -2.77 20.54 -1.17
C VAL A 304 -2.60 20.95 -2.63
N LEU A 305 -3.54 20.60 -3.48
CA LEU A 305 -3.57 20.96 -4.89
C LEU A 305 -4.57 22.09 -5.13
N ASN A 306 -4.10 23.16 -5.77
CA ASN A 306 -4.97 24.17 -6.35
C ASN A 306 -5.11 23.88 -7.85
N LEU A 307 -6.31 23.46 -8.26
CA LEU A 307 -6.64 23.10 -9.64
C LEU A 307 -7.32 24.28 -10.34
N GLN A 308 -6.91 24.58 -11.56
CA GLN A 308 -7.44 25.69 -12.35
C GLN A 308 -7.53 25.30 -13.83
N ASP A 309 -8.70 25.48 -14.45
CA ASP A 309 -8.89 25.28 -15.88
C ASP A 309 -8.94 26.60 -16.68
N GLY A 310 -8.82 27.72 -15.97
CA GLY A 310 -8.91 29.09 -16.49
C GLY A 310 -10.29 29.74 -16.33
N LYS A 311 -11.29 29.00 -15.84
CA LYS A 311 -12.64 29.51 -15.53
C LYS A 311 -13.04 29.22 -14.09
N GLU A 312 -12.79 27.99 -13.66
CA GLU A 312 -13.11 27.46 -12.35
C GLU A 312 -11.82 27.16 -11.58
N ASN A 313 -11.93 27.16 -10.25
CA ASN A 313 -10.88 26.72 -9.34
C ASN A 313 -11.45 25.65 -8.41
N HIS A 314 -10.62 24.68 -8.03
CA HIS A 314 -10.98 23.67 -7.03
C HIS A 314 -9.77 23.35 -6.17
N THR A 315 -9.94 23.27 -4.86
CA THR A 315 -8.86 22.87 -3.96
C THR A 315 -9.11 21.49 -3.38
N ILE A 316 -8.21 20.55 -3.68
CA ILE A 316 -8.24 19.18 -3.16
C ILE A 316 -6.98 18.90 -2.35
N THR A 317 -7.14 18.29 -1.18
CA THR A 317 -6.01 17.85 -0.34
C THR A 317 -5.97 16.35 -0.29
N PHE A 318 -4.78 15.78 -0.48
CA PHE A 318 -4.48 14.38 -0.19
C PHE A 318 -3.74 14.33 1.14
N SER A 319 -4.26 13.60 2.12
CA SER A 319 -3.61 13.54 3.43
C SER A 319 -2.26 12.84 3.37
N GLY A 320 -2.12 11.82 2.52
CA GLY A 320 -1.13 10.77 2.75
C GLY A 320 -1.42 10.07 4.08
N ASP A 321 -0.41 9.49 4.70
CA ASP A 321 -0.53 8.99 6.06
C ASP A 321 -0.40 10.11 7.09
N ILE A 322 -1.30 10.10 8.07
CA ILE A 322 -1.39 11.14 9.10
C ILE A 322 -0.72 10.60 10.37
N GLY A 323 0.20 11.38 10.93
CA GLY A 323 0.90 11.05 12.17
C GLY A 323 -0.04 10.97 13.37
N SER A 324 0.32 10.14 14.34
CA SER A 324 -0.44 10.00 15.59
C SER A 324 -0.52 11.28 16.43
N GLY A 325 0.32 12.29 16.16
CA GLY A 325 0.47 13.48 16.99
C GLY A 325 1.31 13.26 18.26
N HIS A 326 1.72 12.03 18.54
CA HIS A 326 2.53 11.65 19.71
C HIS A 326 3.90 11.08 19.31
N HIS A 327 4.32 11.32 18.07
CA HIS A 327 5.60 10.84 17.58
C HIS A 327 6.76 11.51 18.33
N PRO A 328 7.72 10.77 18.93
CA PRO A 328 8.79 11.35 19.75
C PRO A 328 9.72 12.27 18.94
N PHE A 329 9.95 11.94 17.67
CA PHE A 329 10.95 12.60 16.83
C PHE A 329 10.39 13.69 15.93
N LEU A 330 9.11 13.62 15.59
CA LEU A 330 8.55 14.41 14.49
C LEU A 330 7.71 15.53 15.06
N ASN A 331 7.51 16.57 14.27
CA ASN A 331 6.49 17.55 14.60
C ASN A 331 5.11 16.87 14.54
N THR A 332 4.14 17.43 15.27
CA THR A 332 2.75 17.01 15.13
C THR A 332 2.21 17.44 13.77
N PRO A 333 1.15 16.79 13.24
CA PRO A 333 0.50 17.24 12.01
C PRO A 333 0.18 18.74 12.05
N ASP A 334 0.52 19.48 10.99
CA ASP A 334 0.37 20.94 10.94
C ASP A 334 -1.05 21.35 10.56
N LEU A 335 -1.97 21.14 11.51
CA LEU A 335 -3.39 21.49 11.36
C LEU A 335 -3.61 23.00 11.20
N ALA A 336 -2.67 23.84 11.69
CA ALA A 336 -2.80 25.29 11.58
C ALA A 336 -2.63 25.72 10.12
N SER A 337 -1.60 25.23 9.42
CA SER A 337 -1.43 25.49 7.99
C SER A 337 -2.59 24.95 7.16
N LEU A 338 -3.10 23.75 7.48
CA LEU A 338 -4.28 23.18 6.81
C LEU A 338 -5.54 24.02 7.01
N SER A 339 -5.73 24.63 8.18
CA SER A 339 -6.89 25.49 8.45
C SER A 339 -6.93 26.79 7.63
N HIS A 340 -5.81 27.16 7.01
CA HIS A 340 -5.69 28.31 6.12
C HIS A 340 -5.81 27.95 4.64
N THR A 341 -6.02 26.67 4.29
CA THR A 341 -6.24 26.27 2.91
C THR A 341 -7.71 26.43 2.53
N ASP A 342 -7.95 26.65 1.24
CA ASP A 342 -9.30 26.70 0.67
C ASP A 342 -9.82 25.29 0.31
N THR A 343 -9.38 24.25 1.02
CA THR A 343 -9.70 22.84 0.70
C THR A 343 -11.19 22.56 0.74
N GLU A 344 -11.73 22.16 -0.40
CA GLU A 344 -13.14 21.78 -0.61
C GLU A 344 -13.32 20.27 -0.59
N THR A 345 -12.33 19.53 -1.09
CA THR A 345 -12.30 18.06 -1.08
C THR A 345 -11.08 17.53 -0.35
N LEU A 346 -11.27 16.57 0.56
CA LEU A 346 -10.20 15.89 1.25
C LEU A 346 -10.20 14.40 0.89
N VAL A 347 -9.09 13.90 0.36
CA VAL A 347 -8.80 12.46 0.27
C VAL A 347 -8.01 12.09 1.51
N ILE A 348 -8.60 11.29 2.40
CA ILE A 348 -8.04 10.96 3.71
C ILE A 348 -7.72 9.47 3.84
N GLU A 349 -6.65 9.15 4.57
CA GLU A 349 -6.40 7.79 5.05
C GLU A 349 -7.42 7.34 6.10
N SER A 350 -7.57 6.02 6.27
CA SER A 350 -8.48 5.45 7.26
C SER A 350 -7.92 4.19 7.89
N THR A 351 -6.60 4.07 8.02
CA THR A 351 -5.91 2.87 8.53
C THR A 351 -6.49 2.43 9.87
N TYR A 352 -6.78 3.41 10.73
CA TYR A 352 -7.37 3.23 12.05
C TYR A 352 -8.70 3.98 12.22
N GLY A 353 -9.48 4.05 11.14
CA GLY A 353 -10.77 4.72 11.12
C GLY A 353 -11.79 4.22 12.14
N GLY A 354 -11.60 3.02 12.71
CA GLY A 354 -12.44 2.43 13.77
C GLY A 354 -11.72 2.16 15.09
N GLU A 355 -10.49 2.63 15.27
CA GLU A 355 -9.74 2.47 16.52
C GLU A 355 -9.57 3.81 17.22
N THR A 356 -9.71 3.82 18.54
CA THR A 356 -9.34 4.94 19.40
C THR A 356 -8.21 4.51 20.33
N ARG A 357 -7.32 5.44 20.66
CA ARG A 357 -6.19 5.16 21.55
C ARG A 357 -6.17 6.17 22.68
N ASP A 358 -6.03 5.64 23.89
CA ASP A 358 -5.69 6.45 25.05
C ASP A 358 -4.18 6.69 25.02
N TYR A 359 -3.79 7.89 24.61
CA TYR A 359 -2.41 8.35 24.81
C TYR A 359 -2.32 8.91 26.23
N PRO A 360 -1.39 8.43 27.08
CA PRO A 360 -1.18 9.00 28.39
C PRO A 360 -0.91 10.51 28.28
N GLU A 361 -1.61 11.34 29.07
CA GLU A 361 -1.39 12.80 29.11
C GLU A 361 0.02 13.17 29.62
N ASP A 362 0.72 12.21 30.26
CA ASP A 362 2.02 12.39 30.89
C ASP A 362 3.18 11.67 30.17
N LYS A 363 4.38 12.20 30.41
CA LYS A 363 5.74 11.99 29.86
C LYS A 363 6.27 10.55 29.68
N ASP A 364 5.45 9.53 29.79
CA ASP A 364 5.90 8.15 29.85
C ASP A 364 5.27 7.29 28.75
N LEU A 365 5.37 7.81 27.52
CA LEU A 365 4.86 7.18 26.29
C LEU A 365 5.33 5.71 26.19
N TYR A 366 6.53 5.40 26.69
CA TYR A 366 7.14 4.06 26.64
C TYR A 366 7.06 3.26 27.94
N ARG A 367 6.38 3.75 28.99
CA ARG A 367 6.36 3.11 30.32
C ARG A 367 6.14 1.61 30.27
N GLU A 368 5.06 1.22 29.61
CA GLU A 368 4.62 -0.17 29.58
C GLU A 368 5.58 -1.04 28.75
N PHE A 369 6.09 -0.50 27.65
CA PHE A 369 7.14 -1.14 26.85
C PHE A 369 8.41 -1.35 27.67
N LEU A 370 8.90 -0.32 28.37
CA LEU A 370 10.09 -0.40 29.21
C LEU A 370 9.92 -1.36 30.38
N ARG A 371 8.74 -1.37 31.02
CA ARG A 371 8.39 -2.31 32.09
C ARG A 371 8.45 -3.75 31.60
N GLN A 372 7.81 -4.05 30.47
CA GLN A 372 7.78 -5.38 29.88
C GLN A 372 9.17 -5.84 29.42
N LEU A 373 9.92 -4.94 28.77
CA LEU A 373 11.30 -5.18 28.35
C LEU A 373 12.19 -5.49 29.56
N LYS A 374 12.11 -4.68 30.62
CA LYS A 374 12.84 -4.91 31.87
C LYS A 374 12.52 -6.26 32.49
N GLN A 375 11.24 -6.65 32.53
CA GLN A 375 10.83 -7.95 33.09
C GLN A 375 11.44 -9.13 32.32
N ALA A 376 11.55 -9.04 31.00
CA ALA A 376 12.21 -10.07 30.20
C ALA A 376 13.73 -10.11 30.47
N LEU A 377 14.37 -8.94 30.55
CA LEU A 377 15.80 -8.81 30.84
C LEU A 377 16.15 -9.30 32.25
N ASP A 378 15.34 -9.00 33.26
CA ASP A 378 15.55 -9.43 34.66
C ASP A 378 15.46 -10.97 34.82
N LYS A 379 14.78 -11.67 33.89
CA LYS A 379 14.78 -13.14 33.80
C LYS A 379 16.04 -13.72 33.12
N GLY A 380 16.92 -12.86 32.60
CA GLY A 380 18.08 -13.26 31.79
C GLY A 380 17.70 -13.80 30.40
N HIS A 381 16.52 -13.42 29.89
CA HIS A 381 16.09 -13.85 28.56
C HIS A 381 16.79 -13.01 27.48
N LEU A 382 17.08 -13.64 26.34
CA LEU A 382 17.33 -12.90 25.10
C LEU A 382 15.99 -12.31 24.63
N VAL A 383 15.96 -11.00 24.38
CA VAL A 383 14.76 -10.32 23.87
C VAL A 383 14.86 -10.11 22.36
N VAL A 384 13.85 -10.57 21.62
CA VAL A 384 13.76 -10.35 20.16
C VAL A 384 12.56 -9.46 19.86
N ILE A 385 12.81 -8.31 19.24
CA ILE A 385 11.79 -7.32 18.90
C ILE A 385 11.67 -7.23 17.38
N SER A 386 10.53 -7.68 16.85
CA SER A 386 10.23 -7.64 15.41
C SER A 386 9.62 -6.29 15.03
N THR A 387 10.25 -5.55 14.11
CA THR A 387 9.87 -4.17 13.74
C THR A 387 9.73 -3.96 12.22
N PHE A 388 9.02 -2.93 11.78
CA PHE A 388 9.23 -2.43 10.42
C PHE A 388 10.56 -1.67 10.35
N ALA A 389 11.24 -1.75 9.21
CA ALA A 389 12.60 -1.26 9.07
C ALA A 389 12.68 0.28 9.10
N LEU A 390 11.68 0.92 8.50
CA LEU A 390 11.50 2.37 8.51
C LEU A 390 10.65 2.80 9.69
N ASP A 391 11.09 3.88 10.36
CA ASP A 391 10.47 4.55 11.50
C ASP A 391 10.41 3.69 12.79
N ARG A 392 9.71 2.56 12.75
CA ARG A 392 9.45 1.75 13.95
C ARG A 392 10.72 1.18 14.58
N THR A 393 11.69 0.74 13.78
CA THR A 393 13.00 0.31 14.29
C THR A 393 13.68 1.43 15.05
N GLN A 394 13.72 2.64 14.48
CA GLN A 394 14.36 3.79 15.10
C GLN A 394 13.64 4.21 16.39
N ARG A 395 12.31 4.16 16.42
CA ARG A 395 11.52 4.44 17.64
C ARG A 395 11.77 3.44 18.76
N VAL A 396 11.84 2.14 18.45
CA VAL A 396 12.18 1.12 19.45
C VAL A 396 13.58 1.35 20.01
N LEU A 397 14.55 1.62 19.14
CA LEU A 397 15.92 1.88 19.58
C LEU A 397 16.03 3.13 20.45
N SER A 398 15.28 4.19 20.12
CA SER A 398 15.19 5.38 20.99
C SER A 398 14.51 5.11 22.31
N ALA A 399 13.44 4.29 22.35
CA ALA A 399 12.77 3.96 23.60
C ALA A 399 13.73 3.23 24.54
N ILE A 400 14.53 2.29 24.00
CA ILE A 400 15.59 1.60 24.76
C ILE A 400 16.63 2.61 25.27
N GLU A 401 17.11 3.51 24.40
CA GLU A 401 18.06 4.56 24.78
C GLU A 401 17.52 5.49 25.88
N GLU A 402 16.24 5.88 25.79
CA GLU A 402 15.56 6.66 26.82
C GLU A 402 15.49 5.92 28.15
N GLY A 403 15.09 4.65 28.14
CA GLY A 403 15.08 3.81 29.33
C GLY A 403 16.46 3.66 29.96
N MET A 404 17.52 3.53 29.15
CA MET A 404 18.90 3.51 29.64
C MET A 404 19.33 4.85 30.25
N ARG A 405 18.93 5.96 29.63
CA ARG A 405 19.25 7.32 30.10
C ARG A 405 18.55 7.67 31.41
N ASN A 406 17.32 7.18 31.59
CA ASN A 406 16.50 7.39 32.78
C ASN A 406 16.77 6.39 33.91
N ASP A 407 17.76 5.49 33.75
CA ASP A 407 18.09 4.42 34.69
C ASP A 407 16.93 3.41 34.93
N GLU A 408 15.98 3.33 33.99
CA GLU A 408 14.92 2.32 33.95
C GLU A 408 15.44 1.00 33.36
N LEU A 409 16.44 1.08 32.48
CA LEU A 409 17.16 -0.05 31.90
C LEU A 409 18.66 0.04 32.23
N PRO A 410 19.38 -1.10 32.30
CA PRO A 410 20.83 -1.09 32.50
C PRO A 410 21.56 -0.33 31.38
N ARG A 411 22.52 0.54 31.74
CA ARG A 411 23.34 1.28 30.75
C ARG A 411 24.31 0.40 29.97
N SER A 412 24.49 -0.85 30.37
CA SER A 412 25.41 -1.82 29.75
C SER A 412 24.71 -2.79 28.79
N LEU A 413 23.46 -2.52 28.39
CA LEU A 413 22.73 -3.40 27.48
C LEU A 413 23.46 -3.54 26.14
N ASN A 414 23.63 -4.79 25.73
CA ASN A 414 24.19 -5.16 24.44
C ASN A 414 23.07 -5.33 23.42
N VAL A 415 22.87 -4.31 22.57
CA VAL A 415 21.75 -4.23 21.61
C VAL A 415 22.24 -4.48 20.19
N ALA A 416 21.67 -5.48 19.52
CA ALA A 416 21.90 -5.76 18.12
C ALA A 416 20.79 -5.20 17.22
N VAL A 417 21.18 -4.59 16.11
CA VAL A 417 20.30 -4.14 15.04
C VAL A 417 20.49 -5.07 13.85
N GLY A 418 19.49 -5.91 13.61
CA GLY A 418 19.46 -6.85 12.50
C GLY A 418 18.77 -6.27 11.27
N GLY A 419 19.10 -6.77 10.09
CA GLY A 419 18.53 -6.38 8.80
C GLY A 419 19.32 -5.30 8.06
N LYS A 420 19.40 -5.43 6.73
CA LYS A 420 20.05 -4.42 5.88
C LYS A 420 19.30 -3.09 5.89
N SER A 421 17.97 -3.16 5.80
CA SER A 421 17.10 -1.99 5.72
C SER A 421 17.09 -1.15 6.99
N SER A 422 16.91 -1.78 8.14
CA SER A 422 17.07 -1.14 9.45
C SER A 422 18.46 -0.50 9.61
N CYS A 423 19.53 -1.13 9.14
CA CYS A 423 20.88 -0.56 9.20
C CYS A 423 20.98 0.73 8.38
N TYR A 424 20.71 0.72 7.07
CA TYR A 424 20.87 1.94 6.27
C TYR A 424 19.84 3.02 6.61
N LEU A 425 18.61 2.65 6.99
CA LEU A 425 17.59 3.62 7.39
C LEU A 425 17.96 4.29 8.72
N THR A 426 18.52 3.54 9.66
CA THR A 426 19.01 4.14 10.92
C THR A 426 20.17 5.09 10.64
N ASN A 427 21.09 4.75 9.74
CA ASN A 427 22.16 5.66 9.31
C ASN A 427 21.62 6.96 8.70
N ILE A 428 20.52 6.91 7.94
CA ILE A 428 19.84 8.11 7.41
C ILE A 428 19.27 8.97 8.54
N TYR A 429 18.63 8.36 9.55
CA TYR A 429 18.15 9.13 10.70
C TYR A 429 19.30 9.76 11.48
N VAL A 430 20.44 9.08 11.61
CA VAL A 430 21.66 9.65 12.19
C VAL A 430 22.17 10.82 11.34
N GLU A 431 22.13 10.74 10.01
CA GLU A 431 22.43 11.88 9.13
C GLU A 431 21.47 13.05 9.41
N PHE A 432 20.17 12.78 9.55
CA PHE A 432 19.18 13.80 9.88
C PHE A 432 19.53 14.52 11.19
N GLN A 433 19.83 13.78 12.28
CA GLN A 433 20.25 14.33 13.57
C GLN A 433 21.50 15.23 13.46
N ASN A 434 22.40 14.93 12.52
CA ASN A 434 23.67 15.61 12.36
C ASN A 434 23.62 16.78 11.35
N ASN A 435 22.52 16.95 10.63
CA ASN A 435 22.38 17.97 9.58
C ASN A 435 21.12 18.84 9.79
N GLN A 436 21.05 19.48 10.96
CA GLN A 436 19.96 20.35 11.36
C GLN A 436 19.66 21.44 10.32
N LYS A 437 20.68 22.04 9.68
CA LYS A 437 20.49 23.06 8.64
C LYS A 437 19.59 22.60 7.50
N LYS A 438 19.63 21.30 7.16
CA LYS A 438 18.88 20.73 6.04
C LYS A 438 17.54 20.14 6.46
N TYR A 439 17.43 19.67 7.70
CA TYR A 439 16.31 18.84 8.14
C TYR A 439 15.53 19.37 9.36
N ARG A 440 15.85 20.56 9.89
CA ARG A 440 15.21 21.12 11.10
C ARG A 440 13.68 21.07 11.09
N ASP A 441 13.08 21.34 9.93
CA ASP A 441 11.63 21.51 9.78
C ASP A 441 10.86 20.18 9.84
N TYR A 442 11.53 19.03 9.82
CA TYR A 442 10.88 17.71 9.85
C TYR A 442 10.82 17.08 11.24
N PHE A 443 11.54 17.63 12.22
CA PHE A 443 11.76 16.98 13.52
C PHE A 443 11.51 17.92 14.70
N SER A 444 11.02 17.33 15.79
CA SER A 444 10.75 17.98 17.06
C SER A 444 12.03 18.49 17.74
N ASP A 445 11.90 19.47 18.63
CA ASP A 445 13.04 19.94 19.46
C ASP A 445 13.66 18.81 20.30
N ARG A 446 12.85 17.83 20.70
CA ARG A 446 13.29 16.64 21.43
C ARG A 446 14.30 15.82 20.63
N PHE A 447 14.03 15.57 19.34
CA PHE A 447 14.94 14.84 18.47
C PHE A 447 16.33 15.49 18.38
N TRP A 448 16.36 16.82 18.27
CA TRP A 448 17.60 17.58 18.15
C TRP A 448 18.40 17.63 19.44
N SER A 449 17.72 17.77 20.58
CA SER A 449 18.35 17.90 21.89
C SER A 449 18.84 16.56 22.43
N GLU A 450 18.06 15.48 22.27
CA GLU A 450 18.38 14.18 22.86
C GLU A 450 19.25 13.29 21.96
N LYS A 451 19.25 13.51 20.64
CA LYS A 451 19.95 12.66 19.65
C LYS A 451 19.75 11.16 19.90
N PRO A 452 18.50 10.68 19.95
CA PRO A 452 18.15 9.36 20.45
C PRO A 452 18.77 8.18 19.70
N LEU A 453 19.32 8.40 18.50
CA LEU A 453 19.90 7.34 17.68
C LEU A 453 21.43 7.39 17.59
N ALA A 454 22.07 8.27 18.35
CA ALA A 454 23.53 8.44 18.36
C ALA A 454 24.22 7.62 19.46
N ASN A 455 23.84 6.35 19.62
CA ASN A 455 24.46 5.47 20.60
C ASN A 455 25.54 4.57 19.93
N PRO A 456 26.83 4.68 20.34
CA PRO A 456 27.92 3.90 19.76
C PRO A 456 27.91 2.41 20.13
N PHE A 457 27.06 1.99 21.08
CA PHE A 457 26.94 0.61 21.55
C PHE A 457 25.92 -0.21 20.75
N TRP A 458 25.35 0.34 19.68
CA TRP A 458 24.48 -0.43 18.80
C TRP A 458 25.30 -1.30 17.85
N HIS A 459 25.04 -2.60 17.88
CA HIS A 459 25.74 -3.57 17.06
C HIS A 459 24.95 -3.86 15.79
N TYR A 460 25.31 -3.21 14.69
CA TYR A 460 24.72 -3.51 13.38
C TYR A 460 25.21 -4.85 12.86
N LEU A 461 24.32 -5.84 12.80
CA LEU A 461 24.68 -7.21 12.37
C LEU A 461 25.09 -7.30 10.90
N ARG A 462 24.74 -6.26 10.12
CA ARG A 462 25.14 -6.10 8.72
C ARG A 462 26.47 -5.35 8.55
N GLY A 463 27.17 -5.08 9.66
CA GLY A 463 28.35 -4.23 9.70
C GLY A 463 27.98 -2.74 9.66
N ASP A 464 28.93 -1.87 10.02
CA ASP A 464 28.72 -0.42 10.09
C ASP A 464 28.40 0.21 8.72
N ASN A 465 28.85 -0.43 7.63
CA ASN A 465 28.52 -0.05 6.26
C ASN A 465 27.24 -0.70 5.72
N CYS A 466 26.60 -1.58 6.49
CA CYS A 466 25.40 -2.34 6.11
C CYS A 466 25.58 -3.28 4.90
N GLU A 467 26.81 -3.70 4.58
CA GLU A 467 27.12 -4.48 3.37
C GLU A 467 27.26 -5.99 3.60
N ASN A 468 27.41 -6.45 4.85
CA ASN A 468 27.52 -7.90 5.10
C ASN A 468 26.30 -8.63 4.55
N THR A 469 26.44 -9.91 4.23
CA THR A 469 25.38 -10.74 3.67
C THR A 469 24.40 -11.23 4.74
N ALA A 470 23.21 -11.67 4.32
CA ALA A 470 22.24 -12.28 5.24
C ALA A 470 22.77 -13.59 5.88
N GLU A 471 23.66 -14.30 5.18
CA GLU A 471 24.25 -15.54 5.70
C GLU A 471 25.33 -15.27 6.74
N GLU A 472 26.10 -14.19 6.60
CA GLU A 472 27.04 -13.75 7.64
C GLU A 472 26.30 -13.29 8.90
N GLU A 473 25.23 -12.50 8.74
CA GLU A 473 24.36 -12.07 9.82
C GLU A 473 23.79 -13.26 10.63
N LYS A 474 23.36 -14.34 9.97
CA LYS A 474 22.82 -15.55 10.63
C LYS A 474 23.87 -16.40 11.36
N ARG A 475 25.18 -16.21 11.10
CA ARG A 475 26.27 -16.91 11.80
C ARG A 475 26.60 -16.29 13.16
N THR A 476 26.03 -15.13 13.45
CA THR A 476 26.19 -14.43 14.73
C THR A 476 25.77 -15.33 15.90
N ASP A 477 26.56 -15.32 16.98
CA ASP A 477 26.10 -15.86 18.25
C ASP A 477 25.11 -14.88 18.90
N PHE A 478 23.83 -15.08 18.65
CA PHE A 478 22.78 -14.16 19.11
C PHE A 478 22.63 -14.10 20.63
N LYS A 479 23.03 -15.15 21.37
CA LYS A 479 22.90 -15.20 22.83
C LYS A 479 23.94 -14.34 23.56
N GLN A 480 24.90 -13.74 22.84
CA GLN A 480 25.80 -12.73 23.40
C GLN A 480 25.12 -11.36 23.59
N PHE A 481 23.94 -11.14 22.99
CA PHE A 481 23.18 -9.91 23.08
C PHE A 481 22.05 -10.04 24.10
N ASP A 482 21.67 -8.91 24.68
CA ASP A 482 20.50 -8.80 25.55
C ASP A 482 19.24 -8.59 24.71
N ILE A 483 19.34 -7.77 23.66
CA ILE A 483 18.23 -7.36 22.80
C ILE A 483 18.63 -7.46 21.33
N ILE A 484 17.75 -8.00 20.49
CA ILE A 484 17.85 -7.94 19.03
C ILE A 484 16.62 -7.23 18.47
N VAL A 485 16.82 -6.10 17.80
CA VAL A 485 15.78 -5.39 17.05
C VAL A 485 15.96 -5.70 15.58
N THR A 486 14.95 -6.28 14.92
CA THR A 486 15.09 -6.71 13.52
C THR A 486 13.78 -6.62 12.73
N PRO A 487 13.84 -6.27 11.43
CA PRO A 487 12.76 -6.48 10.51
C PRO A 487 12.66 -7.94 10.03
N SER A 488 11.50 -8.39 9.53
CA SER A 488 10.24 -7.64 9.36
C SER A 488 9.31 -7.69 10.57
N GLY A 489 8.43 -6.70 10.73
CA GLY A 489 7.46 -6.62 11.84
C GLY A 489 6.47 -7.79 11.87
N THR A 490 6.18 -8.38 10.71
CA THR A 490 5.37 -9.60 10.57
C THR A 490 6.14 -10.89 10.85
N GLY A 491 7.47 -10.81 11.01
CA GLY A 491 8.36 -11.96 11.15
C GLY A 491 8.49 -12.80 9.87
N GLY A 492 7.95 -12.34 8.75
CA GLY A 492 7.86 -13.10 7.50
C GLY A 492 9.14 -13.13 6.65
N SER A 493 10.11 -12.25 6.89
CA SER A 493 11.31 -12.16 6.05
C SER A 493 12.60 -11.97 6.84
N SER A 494 13.72 -12.24 6.16
CA SER A 494 15.08 -11.97 6.63
C SER A 494 15.42 -12.64 7.98
N LEU A 495 16.06 -11.90 8.88
CA LEU A 495 16.52 -12.39 10.18
C LEU A 495 15.37 -12.64 11.16
N ALA A 496 14.28 -11.87 11.16
CA ALA A 496 13.16 -12.09 12.09
C ALA A 496 12.57 -13.50 11.95
N LYS A 497 12.33 -13.95 10.71
CA LYS A 497 11.86 -15.32 10.43
C LYS A 497 12.81 -16.37 10.98
N TYR A 498 14.11 -16.20 10.71
CA TYR A 498 15.15 -17.10 11.18
C TYR A 498 15.21 -17.16 12.72
N LEU A 499 15.11 -16.02 13.41
CA LEU A 499 15.11 -15.97 14.88
C LEU A 499 13.87 -16.63 15.46
N ILE A 500 12.69 -16.45 14.86
CA ILE A 500 11.47 -17.15 15.29
C ILE A 500 11.64 -18.67 15.12
N GLN A 501 12.10 -19.13 13.96
CA GLN A 501 12.37 -20.56 13.73
C GLN A 501 13.40 -21.13 14.71
N LYS A 502 14.44 -20.35 15.03
CA LYS A 502 15.53 -20.75 15.93
C LYS A 502 15.11 -20.77 17.41
N TYR A 503 14.29 -19.83 17.84
CA TYR A 503 14.06 -19.55 19.26
C TYR A 503 12.61 -19.67 19.74
N ALA A 504 11.60 -19.90 18.88
CA ALA A 504 10.22 -20.08 19.34
C ALA A 504 10.07 -21.19 20.39
N SER A 505 10.93 -22.20 20.34
CA SER A 505 10.97 -23.33 21.28
C SER A 505 11.93 -23.15 22.46
N ASP A 506 12.55 -21.99 22.61
CA ASP A 506 13.50 -21.71 23.70
C ASP A 506 12.79 -20.93 24.83
N PRO A 507 12.63 -21.49 26.04
CA PRO A 507 11.98 -20.79 27.15
C PRO A 507 12.82 -19.63 27.72
N GLN A 508 14.09 -19.49 27.32
CA GLN A 508 14.97 -18.38 27.70
C GLN A 508 14.98 -17.25 26.66
N VAL A 509 13.91 -17.15 25.87
CA VAL A 509 13.73 -16.10 24.87
C VAL A 509 12.36 -15.47 25.05
N THR A 510 12.32 -14.15 24.95
CA THR A 510 11.09 -13.38 24.91
C THR A 510 10.97 -12.67 23.57
N PHE A 511 9.86 -12.87 22.87
CA PHE A 511 9.52 -12.11 21.68
C PHE A 511 8.59 -10.95 22.04
N ILE A 512 8.89 -9.74 21.59
CA ILE A 512 8.03 -8.56 21.77
C ILE A 512 7.49 -8.12 20.41
N LYS A 513 6.17 -8.11 20.27
CA LYS A 513 5.47 -7.61 19.08
C LYS A 513 5.08 -6.14 19.29
N VAL A 514 5.74 -5.23 18.58
CA VAL A 514 5.53 -3.77 18.70
C VAL A 514 4.73 -3.17 17.53
N GLY A 515 4.08 -4.01 16.73
CA GLY A 515 3.35 -3.58 15.54
C GLY A 515 2.28 -4.58 15.11
N TRP A 516 1.49 -4.18 14.12
CA TRP A 516 0.54 -5.08 13.49
C TRP A 516 1.28 -6.22 12.77
N ALA A 517 0.76 -7.43 12.96
CA ALA A 517 1.20 -8.64 12.27
C ALA A 517 -0.05 -9.51 12.03
N PRO A 518 -0.36 -9.88 10.78
CA PRO A 518 -1.54 -10.68 10.49
C PRO A 518 -1.40 -12.07 11.10
N SER A 519 -2.50 -12.67 11.52
CA SER A 519 -2.53 -13.94 12.27
C SER A 519 -1.80 -15.10 11.56
N TYR A 520 -1.74 -15.09 10.23
CA TYR A 520 -1.03 -16.10 9.43
C TYR A 520 0.50 -15.90 9.41
N SER A 521 1.00 -14.70 9.66
CA SER A 521 2.45 -14.40 9.61
C SER A 521 3.19 -15.06 10.76
N PRO A 522 4.50 -15.35 10.66
CA PRO A 522 5.26 -15.98 11.75
C PRO A 522 5.12 -15.26 13.10
N MET A 523 5.21 -13.93 13.12
CA MET A 523 5.04 -13.14 14.35
C MET A 523 3.57 -13.14 14.81
N GLY A 524 2.63 -13.11 13.86
CA GLY A 524 1.20 -13.21 14.17
C GLY A 524 0.83 -14.56 14.78
N GLN A 525 1.27 -15.67 14.20
CA GLN A 525 1.06 -17.01 14.76
C GLN A 525 1.63 -17.10 16.17
N LEU A 526 2.87 -16.65 16.38
CA LEU A 526 3.52 -16.66 17.68
C LEU A 526 2.75 -15.81 18.71
N ALA A 527 2.25 -14.64 18.32
CA ALA A 527 1.48 -13.74 19.17
C ALA A 527 0.10 -14.27 19.60
N HIS A 528 -0.52 -15.17 18.81
CA HIS A 528 -1.84 -15.71 19.09
C HIS A 528 -1.80 -17.14 19.64
N THR A 529 -0.61 -17.73 19.77
CA THR A 529 -0.42 -19.09 20.26
C THR A 529 -0.08 -19.08 21.74
N GLU A 530 -0.88 -19.78 22.55
CA GLU A 530 -0.60 -19.96 23.98
C GLU A 530 0.69 -20.75 24.22
N PRO A 531 1.36 -20.55 25.37
CA PRO A 531 2.50 -21.39 25.78
C PRO A 531 2.14 -22.90 25.71
N GLY A 532 3.00 -23.69 25.06
CA GLY A 532 2.77 -25.11 24.80
C GLY A 532 2.04 -25.43 23.50
N GLY A 533 1.57 -24.41 22.77
CA GLY A 533 1.04 -24.53 21.42
C GLY A 533 2.11 -24.78 20.35
N THR A 534 1.72 -24.69 19.08
CA THR A 534 2.63 -24.92 17.94
C THR A 534 2.29 -23.95 16.82
N ILE A 535 3.33 -23.36 16.23
CA ILE A 535 3.23 -22.53 15.03
C ILE A 535 3.81 -23.27 13.83
N GLU A 536 3.43 -22.88 12.62
CA GLU A 536 3.92 -23.47 11.37
C GLU A 536 4.53 -22.39 10.47
N ILE A 537 5.79 -22.58 10.10
CA ILE A 537 6.54 -21.66 9.22
C ILE A 537 7.21 -22.52 8.15
N ASP A 538 6.95 -22.21 6.87
CA ASP A 538 7.47 -22.96 5.72
C ASP A 538 7.17 -24.47 5.78
N GLY A 539 5.97 -24.83 6.25
CA GLY A 539 5.54 -26.22 6.42
C GLY A 539 6.24 -26.98 7.56
N GLN A 540 7.07 -26.30 8.36
CA GLN A 540 7.72 -26.86 9.54
C GLN A 540 7.03 -26.37 10.82
N LYS A 541 6.85 -27.29 11.77
CA LYS A 541 6.17 -27.03 13.04
C LYS A 541 7.15 -26.73 14.16
N TYR A 542 6.89 -25.67 14.90
CA TYR A 542 7.71 -25.20 16.01
C TYR A 542 6.86 -25.12 17.29
N PRO A 543 7.17 -25.90 18.34
CA PRO A 543 6.46 -25.75 19.61
C PRO A 543 6.80 -24.41 20.24
N VAL A 544 5.79 -23.69 20.71
CA VAL A 544 5.96 -22.38 21.36
C VAL A 544 6.25 -22.58 22.84
N ARG A 545 7.49 -22.31 23.23
CA ARG A 545 7.95 -22.28 24.63
C ARG A 545 8.56 -20.95 25.04
N ALA A 546 8.95 -20.12 24.07
CA ALA A 546 9.35 -18.75 24.31
C ALA A 546 8.20 -17.93 24.90
N GLU A 547 8.53 -16.93 25.69
CA GLU A 547 7.56 -15.95 26.16
C GLU A 547 7.22 -15.00 25.00
N VAL A 548 5.95 -14.63 24.89
CA VAL A 548 5.48 -13.76 23.81
C VAL A 548 4.68 -12.62 24.41
N ILE A 549 5.19 -11.40 24.23
CA ILE A 549 4.58 -10.17 24.67
C ILE A 549 3.92 -9.54 23.45
N ALA A 550 2.61 -9.71 23.32
CA ALA A 550 1.90 -9.34 22.08
C ALA A 550 0.48 -8.81 22.24
N ARG A 551 -0.10 -8.82 23.44
CA ARG A 551 -1.55 -8.74 23.60
C ARG A 551 -2.12 -7.42 24.08
N ASP A 552 -1.48 -6.65 24.95
CA ASP A 552 -2.10 -5.40 25.44
C ASP A 552 -1.06 -4.27 25.63
N ASP A 553 -1.45 -3.07 25.20
CA ASP A 553 -0.94 -1.74 25.62
C ASP A 553 0.40 -1.19 25.04
N ILE A 554 1.17 -1.94 24.23
CA ILE A 554 2.42 -1.40 23.63
C ILE A 554 2.39 -1.16 22.12
N SER A 555 1.46 -1.76 21.37
CA SER A 555 1.41 -1.63 19.90
C SER A 555 0.97 -0.23 19.44
N GLY A 556 0.01 0.37 20.15
CA GLY A 556 -0.50 1.71 19.84
C GLY A 556 0.59 2.78 19.98
N VAL A 557 1.46 2.64 20.98
CA VAL A 557 2.59 3.56 21.27
C VAL A 557 3.59 3.67 20.12
N PHE A 558 3.76 2.59 19.35
CA PHE A 558 4.63 2.54 18.17
C PHE A 558 3.87 2.65 16.85
N SER A 559 2.56 2.95 16.88
CA SER A 559 1.81 3.30 15.68
C SER A 559 2.35 4.61 15.08
N GLY A 560 2.52 4.62 13.76
CA GLY A 560 2.84 5.84 13.00
C GLY A 560 1.59 6.62 12.60
N HIS A 561 0.40 6.00 12.66
CA HIS A 561 -0.83 6.57 12.11
C HIS A 561 -1.71 7.21 13.20
N ALA A 562 -2.48 8.21 12.79
CA ALA A 562 -3.61 8.77 13.52
C ALA A 562 -4.61 7.67 13.90
N ASP A 563 -5.22 7.80 15.07
CA ASP A 563 -6.42 7.06 15.43
C ASP A 563 -7.67 7.83 14.98
N GLN A 564 -8.87 7.27 15.19
CA GLN A 564 -10.12 7.90 14.77
C GLN A 564 -10.27 9.32 15.33
N ASN A 565 -9.87 9.56 16.59
CA ASN A 565 -9.96 10.89 17.21
C ASN A 565 -9.09 11.92 16.47
N MET A 566 -7.83 11.58 16.18
CA MET A 566 -6.94 12.47 15.44
C MET A 566 -7.38 12.65 13.98
N LEU A 567 -7.93 11.61 13.33
CA LEU A 567 -8.51 11.71 11.97
C LEU A 567 -9.71 12.69 11.94
N LEU A 568 -10.61 12.63 12.92
CA LEU A 568 -11.75 13.54 13.03
C LEU A 568 -11.32 14.98 13.33
N LYS A 569 -10.31 15.16 14.17
CA LYS A 569 -9.67 16.46 14.42
C LYS A 569 -9.02 17.02 13.15
N TYR A 570 -8.38 16.17 12.37
CA TYR A 570 -7.78 16.52 11.09
C TYR A 570 -8.84 16.97 10.09
N ILE A 571 -9.94 16.23 9.93
CA ILE A 571 -11.09 16.59 9.07
C ILE A 571 -11.68 17.93 9.49
N SER A 572 -11.86 18.15 10.78
CA SER A 572 -12.45 19.39 11.33
C SER A 572 -11.55 20.61 11.20
N SER A 573 -10.28 20.44 10.79
CA SER A 573 -9.35 21.56 10.60
C SER A 573 -9.64 22.37 9.34
N PHE A 574 -10.39 21.84 8.37
CA PHE A 574 -10.64 22.46 7.07
C PHE A 574 -11.97 23.23 7.06
N PRO A 575 -11.98 24.58 7.05
CA PRO A 575 -13.21 25.35 7.19
C PRO A 575 -14.14 25.33 5.97
N LYS A 576 -13.60 25.07 4.78
CA LYS A 576 -14.34 25.05 3.50
C LYS A 576 -14.64 23.64 2.99
N LEU A 577 -14.32 22.62 3.77
CA LEU A 577 -14.47 21.24 3.37
C LEU A 577 -15.96 20.91 3.18
N SER A 578 -16.30 20.36 2.02
CA SER A 578 -17.65 19.87 1.71
C SER A 578 -17.66 18.36 1.48
N THR A 579 -16.55 17.78 1.01
CA THR A 579 -16.49 16.36 0.66
C THR A 579 -15.25 15.66 1.23
N VAL A 580 -15.46 14.49 1.85
CA VAL A 580 -14.42 13.60 2.37
C VAL A 580 -14.43 12.29 1.57
N ILE A 581 -13.31 11.98 0.93
CA ILE A 581 -13.07 10.75 0.19
C ILE A 581 -12.20 9.84 1.06
N ILE A 582 -12.76 8.73 1.53
CA ILE A 582 -12.15 7.84 2.53
C ILE A 582 -11.46 6.66 1.84
N THR A 583 -10.13 6.62 1.96
CA THR A 583 -9.22 5.68 1.29
C THR A 583 -8.19 5.12 2.27
N HIS A 584 -7.27 4.27 1.83
CA HIS A 584 -6.14 3.78 2.63
C HIS A 584 -6.58 3.12 3.94
N GLY A 585 -7.39 2.07 3.81
CA GLY A 585 -7.98 1.34 4.91
C GLY A 585 -8.90 0.26 4.40
N GLU A 586 -9.03 -0.82 5.17
CA GLU A 586 -10.02 -1.86 4.89
C GLU A 586 -11.45 -1.32 5.10
N ASP A 587 -12.44 -1.94 4.45
CA ASP A 587 -13.82 -1.44 4.46
C ASP A 587 -14.40 -1.26 5.87
N ASP A 588 -14.05 -2.13 6.83
CA ASP A 588 -14.48 -1.97 8.23
C ASP A 588 -13.99 -0.66 8.84
N ALA A 589 -12.72 -0.31 8.62
CA ALA A 589 -12.15 0.95 9.11
C ALA A 589 -12.72 2.16 8.37
N ARG A 590 -12.94 2.05 7.06
CA ARG A 590 -13.59 3.10 6.25
C ARG A 590 -15.03 3.35 6.68
N ASN A 591 -15.79 2.30 6.94
CA ASN A 591 -17.18 2.36 7.42
C ASN A 591 -17.26 3.01 8.81
N ALA A 592 -16.34 2.65 9.71
CA ALA A 592 -16.28 3.24 11.03
C ALA A 592 -15.95 4.74 10.98
N LEU A 593 -14.98 5.15 10.15
CA LEU A 593 -14.65 6.56 9.99
C LEU A 593 -15.80 7.34 9.33
N GLU A 594 -16.42 6.80 8.29
CA GLU A 594 -17.59 7.42 7.64
C GLU A 594 -18.71 7.69 8.64
N THR A 595 -19.01 6.70 9.49
CA THR A 595 -20.03 6.82 10.54
C THR A 595 -19.68 7.96 11.49
N ALA A 596 -18.46 7.98 12.00
CA ALA A 596 -18.00 9.02 12.92
C ALA A 596 -17.99 10.42 12.30
N VAL A 597 -17.62 10.54 11.01
CA VAL A 597 -17.68 11.80 10.26
C VAL A 597 -19.11 12.30 10.15
N LYS A 598 -20.06 11.45 9.77
CA LYS A 598 -21.48 11.83 9.64
C LYS A 598 -22.10 12.21 10.99
N GLU A 599 -21.68 11.59 12.07
CA GLU A 599 -22.13 11.93 13.43
C GLU A 599 -21.63 13.30 13.88
N GLN A 600 -20.37 13.65 13.59
CA GLN A 600 -19.80 14.95 14.00
C GLN A 600 -20.15 16.09 13.04
N ASN A 601 -20.21 15.80 11.73
CA ASN A 601 -20.36 16.77 10.66
C ASN A 601 -21.37 16.26 9.60
N PRO A 602 -22.68 16.26 9.89
CA PRO A 602 -23.70 15.67 9.03
C PRO A 602 -23.89 16.39 7.68
N GLN A 603 -23.27 17.56 7.49
CA GLN A 603 -23.27 18.29 6.22
C GLN A 603 -22.15 17.87 5.27
N LEU A 604 -21.14 17.13 5.75
CA LEU A 604 -20.07 16.64 4.88
C LEU A 604 -20.57 15.46 4.05
N GLU A 605 -20.37 15.55 2.74
CA GLU A 605 -20.51 14.40 1.86
C GLU A 605 -19.33 13.45 2.09
N THR A 606 -19.61 12.15 2.16
CA THR A 606 -18.57 11.12 2.31
C THR A 606 -18.62 10.16 1.13
N ILE A 607 -17.47 9.92 0.51
CA ILE A 607 -17.32 9.00 -0.62
C ILE A 607 -16.32 7.91 -0.22
N LYS A 608 -16.67 6.66 -0.48
CA LYS A 608 -15.78 5.50 -0.31
C LYS A 608 -15.54 4.89 -1.69
N PRO A 609 -14.49 5.34 -2.41
CA PRO A 609 -14.29 4.89 -3.77
C PRO A 609 -13.88 3.42 -3.85
N VAL A 610 -14.17 2.79 -4.99
CA VAL A 610 -13.61 1.49 -5.37
C VAL A 610 -12.47 1.68 -6.40
N TYR A 611 -11.68 0.62 -6.62
CA TYR A 611 -10.60 0.66 -7.60
C TYR A 611 -11.12 1.03 -9.00
N GLY A 612 -10.48 2.03 -9.61
CA GLY A 612 -10.77 2.57 -10.94
C GLY A 612 -11.90 3.60 -10.99
N GLU A 613 -12.56 3.86 -9.85
CA GLU A 613 -13.64 4.84 -9.77
C GLU A 613 -13.16 6.23 -10.16
N ALA A 614 -13.97 6.90 -10.99
CA ALA A 614 -13.75 8.26 -11.44
C ALA A 614 -14.75 9.18 -10.74
N ILE A 615 -14.24 10.22 -10.09
CA ILE A 615 -15.00 11.20 -9.33
C ILE A 615 -14.84 12.55 -10.04
N ASP A 616 -15.97 13.14 -10.44
CA ASP A 616 -16.01 14.51 -10.95
C ASP A 616 -15.96 15.48 -9.78
N LEU A 617 -14.89 16.28 -9.71
CA LEU A 617 -14.68 17.19 -8.59
C LEU A 617 -15.53 18.46 -8.68
N GLN A 618 -16.12 18.77 -9.85
CA GLN A 618 -16.93 19.97 -10.01
C GLN A 618 -18.35 19.79 -9.44
N CYS A 619 -18.95 18.61 -9.64
CA CYS A 619 -20.33 18.33 -9.22
C CYS A 619 -20.52 18.32 -7.68
N LEU A 620 -19.44 18.09 -6.94
CA LEU A 620 -19.43 18.02 -5.47
C LEU A 620 -19.61 19.39 -4.78
N SER A 621 -19.48 20.50 -5.51
CA SER A 621 -19.57 21.86 -4.97
C SER A 621 -21.00 22.44 -4.92
N THR A 622 -22.01 21.72 -5.45
CA THR A 622 -23.32 22.33 -5.80
C THR A 622 -24.51 22.02 -4.89
N THR A 623 -24.34 21.28 -3.81
CA THR A 623 -25.41 21.10 -2.81
C THR A 623 -25.27 22.13 -1.69
N HIS A 624 -25.98 23.26 -1.86
CA HIS A 624 -26.24 24.27 -0.82
C HIS A 624 -27.40 23.88 0.09
#